data_AF-A0AAP5HAN7-F1
#
_entry.id   AF-A0AAP5HAN7-F1
#
_cell.length_a   1.000
_cell.length_b   1.000
_cell.length_c   1.000
_cell.angle_alpha   90.00
_cell.angle_beta   90.00
_cell.angle_gamma   90.00
#
_symmetry.space_group_name_H-M   'P 1'
#
loop_
_entity.id
_entity.type
_entity.pdbx_description
1 polymer ?
#
loop_
_entity_poly.entity_id
_entity_poly.type
_entity_poly.pdbx_seq_one_letter_code
_entity_poly.pdbx_strand_id
1 'polypeptide(L)'
;MAKRIRVAHLLIAGGLVLAASPAFAQDGMLFKNLMEGVLGRGGDPDIDYRARAPLVVPPNSTLPRPQQAASERNAAWPNDPDVQRRKDEANPAPYVPALGVRNNPMMSPQEVRRGRTTRPSEGPRFTEEQNNYNNQIQPIRIGRELAARQNQIDQNATLYGEEPPRRTLTEPPTGYRRPAATAAFGPGVSGPKEDTQATGQREFVTGRGPVMQ
;
A
#
# COMPACT_ATOMS: atom_id res chain seq x y z
N MET A 1 48.82 -38.98 56.09
CA MET A 1 48.56 -37.81 55.21
C MET A 1 47.21 -37.98 54.53
N ALA A 2 46.50 -36.85 54.31
CA ALA A 2 45.32 -36.64 53.45
C ALA A 2 44.04 -37.44 53.77
N LYS A 3 43.00 -36.86 54.39
CA LYS A 3 42.00 -35.86 53.92
C LYS A 3 41.06 -36.36 52.82
N ARG A 4 39.76 -36.39 53.19
CA ARG A 4 38.56 -35.87 52.47
C ARG A 4 38.23 -36.61 51.17
N ILE A 5 37.04 -37.20 51.01
CA ILE A 5 35.79 -36.51 50.64
C ILE A 5 34.62 -37.44 51.02
N ARG A 6 33.73 -36.99 51.91
CA ARG A 6 32.40 -37.56 52.10
C ARG A 6 31.38 -36.53 51.65
N VAL A 7 30.25 -37.03 51.16
CA VAL A 7 28.97 -36.31 50.98
C VAL A 7 28.87 -35.44 49.72
N ALA A 8 28.57 -36.08 48.58
CA ALA A 8 28.16 -35.38 47.35
C ALA A 8 26.81 -35.89 46.79
N HIS A 9 26.02 -36.67 47.54
CA HIS A 9 24.82 -37.32 46.98
C HIS A 9 23.55 -37.19 47.83
N LEU A 10 23.45 -36.17 48.69
CA LEU A 10 22.24 -35.91 49.50
C LEU A 10 21.74 -34.46 49.44
N LEU A 11 22.02 -33.73 48.35
CA LEU A 11 21.47 -32.39 48.08
C LEU A 11 20.73 -32.30 46.74
N ILE A 12 20.10 -33.39 46.30
CA ILE A 12 19.20 -33.40 45.13
C ILE A 12 17.74 -33.71 45.53
N ALA A 13 17.46 -33.89 46.83
CA ALA A 13 16.12 -34.20 47.35
C ALA A 13 15.46 -33.08 48.19
N GLY A 14 15.98 -31.84 48.15
CA GLY A 14 15.45 -30.72 48.96
C GLY A 14 15.03 -29.47 48.16
N GLY A 15 15.04 -29.53 46.82
CA GLY A 15 14.87 -28.37 45.96
C GLY A 15 13.45 -28.06 45.47
N LEU A 16 12.41 -28.76 45.96
CA LEU A 16 11.08 -28.70 45.36
C LEU A 16 9.94 -28.55 46.39
N VAL A 17 10.10 -27.68 47.40
CA VAL A 17 8.98 -27.35 48.32
C VAL A 17 8.80 -25.85 48.60
N LEU A 18 9.67 -24.94 48.15
CA LEU A 18 9.50 -23.49 48.42
C LEU A 18 8.78 -22.71 47.30
N ALA A 19 7.71 -23.28 46.73
CA ALA A 19 6.84 -22.62 45.75
C ALA A 19 5.51 -22.14 46.34
N ALA A 20 5.48 -21.82 47.64
CA ALA A 20 4.33 -21.23 48.30
C ALA A 20 4.80 -20.30 49.44
N SER A 21 5.32 -19.13 49.08
CA SER A 21 5.44 -18.02 50.01
C SER A 21 4.83 -16.80 49.32
N PRO A 22 3.81 -16.14 49.92
CA PRO A 22 3.28 -14.91 49.35
C PRO A 22 4.42 -13.87 49.33
N ALA A 23 4.71 -13.33 48.15
CA ALA A 23 5.60 -12.20 48.01
C ALA A 23 4.93 -10.99 48.69
N PHE A 24 5.28 -10.76 49.96
CA PHE A 24 4.92 -9.54 50.65
C PHE A 24 5.66 -8.39 49.99
N ALA A 25 4.92 -7.31 49.70
CA ALA A 25 5.38 -6.07 49.09
C ALA A 25 6.39 -5.28 49.96
N GLN A 26 7.51 -5.90 50.32
CA GLN A 26 8.66 -5.26 50.99
C GLN A 26 9.61 -4.59 49.97
N ASP A 27 9.35 -4.80 48.67
CA ASP A 27 10.14 -4.26 47.55
C ASP A 27 10.18 -2.72 47.48
N GLY A 28 9.20 -2.02 48.07
CA GLY A 28 9.20 -0.56 48.07
C GLY A 28 10.35 0.05 48.89
N MET A 29 10.67 -0.54 50.05
CA MET A 29 11.71 0.00 50.94
C MET A 29 13.13 -0.45 50.54
N LEU A 30 13.27 -1.67 50.05
CA LEU A 30 14.54 -2.16 49.50
C LEU A 30 14.94 -1.39 48.24
N PHE A 31 14.00 -1.18 47.32
CA PHE A 31 14.25 -0.40 46.10
C PHE A 31 14.51 1.08 46.42
N LYS A 32 13.78 1.66 47.38
CA LYS A 32 14.02 3.03 47.86
C LYS A 32 15.41 3.19 48.49
N ASN A 33 15.81 2.28 49.38
CA ASN A 33 17.13 2.34 50.03
C ASN A 33 18.28 2.10 49.03
N LEU A 34 18.08 1.22 48.05
CA LEU A 34 19.04 0.99 46.97
C LEU A 34 19.18 2.21 46.05
N MET A 35 18.06 2.85 45.69
CA MET A 35 18.07 4.09 44.89
C MET A 35 18.68 5.25 45.66
N GLU A 36 18.35 5.45 46.94
CA GLU A 36 18.96 6.49 47.79
C GLU A 36 20.47 6.27 48.00
N GLY A 37 20.92 5.01 48.08
CA GLY A 37 22.34 4.66 48.23
C GLY A 37 23.18 4.85 46.96
N VAL A 38 22.58 4.68 45.77
CA VAL A 38 23.27 4.83 44.48
C VAL A 38 23.20 6.26 43.94
N LEU A 39 22.08 6.96 44.16
CA LEU A 39 21.83 8.29 43.59
C LEU A 39 22.10 9.43 44.58
N GLY A 40 22.48 9.11 45.82
CA GLY A 40 22.70 10.09 46.87
C GLY A 40 21.38 10.59 47.46
N ARG A 41 21.44 10.96 48.74
CA ARG A 41 20.32 11.53 49.50
C ARG A 41 19.85 12.83 48.82
N GLY A 42 18.76 12.75 48.07
CA GLY A 42 18.05 13.90 47.52
C GLY A 42 17.40 14.72 48.64
N GLY A 43 18.19 15.46 49.41
CA GLY A 43 17.70 16.67 50.04
C GLY A 43 17.66 17.72 48.93
N ASP A 44 16.45 18.16 48.57
CA ASP A 44 16.27 19.25 47.61
C ASP A 44 17.15 20.42 48.05
N PRO A 45 18.17 20.83 47.28
CA PRO A 45 18.78 22.11 47.52
C PRO A 45 17.69 23.15 47.32
N ASP A 46 17.44 23.96 48.35
CA ASP A 46 16.47 25.06 48.30
C ASP A 46 16.74 25.87 47.02
N ILE A 47 15.75 25.95 46.13
CA ILE A 47 15.96 26.47 44.78
C ILE A 47 16.21 27.97 44.89
N ASP A 48 17.46 28.39 44.71
CA ASP A 48 17.83 29.80 44.68
C ASP A 48 17.27 30.45 43.40
N TYR A 49 16.07 31.03 43.50
CA TYR A 49 15.37 31.72 42.41
C TYR A 49 16.08 33.03 42.05
N ARG A 50 17.18 32.94 41.31
CA ARG A 50 17.85 34.10 40.72
C ARG A 50 17.22 34.48 39.39
N ALA A 51 17.32 35.76 39.05
CA ALA A 51 16.94 36.24 37.73
C ALA A 51 17.69 35.43 36.65
N ARG A 52 16.96 34.95 35.64
CA ARG A 52 17.54 34.22 34.52
C ARG A 52 18.51 35.14 33.77
N ALA A 53 19.62 34.58 33.30
CA ALA A 53 20.55 35.33 32.46
C ALA A 53 19.81 35.99 31.28
N PRO A 54 20.18 37.21 30.88
CA PRO A 54 19.51 37.92 29.80
C PRO A 54 19.62 37.13 28.49
N LEU A 55 18.59 37.26 27.65
CA LEU A 55 18.53 36.57 26.35
C LEU A 55 19.66 37.07 25.44
N VAL A 56 20.55 36.17 25.04
CA VAL A 56 21.64 36.50 24.10
C VAL A 56 21.05 36.60 22.71
N VAL A 57 20.94 37.83 22.20
CA VAL A 57 20.53 38.09 20.82
C VAL A 57 21.74 37.88 19.92
N PRO A 58 21.62 37.12 18.82
CA PRO A 58 22.71 36.96 17.87
C PRO A 58 23.15 38.31 17.28
N PRO A 59 24.45 38.51 17.00
CA PRO A 59 25.01 39.79 16.56
C PRO A 59 24.50 40.25 15.19
N ASN A 60 23.92 39.36 14.39
CA ASN A 60 23.28 39.69 13.13
C ASN A 60 21.97 38.92 12.96
N SER A 61 21.01 39.57 12.30
CA SER A 61 19.72 38.98 11.91
C SER A 61 19.72 38.50 10.45
N THR A 62 20.91 38.34 9.86
CA THR A 62 21.05 37.92 8.47
C THR A 62 20.67 36.45 8.37
N LEU A 63 19.47 36.20 7.85
CA LEU A 63 19.01 34.85 7.55
C LEU A 63 19.93 34.23 6.49
N PRO A 64 20.28 32.94 6.60
CA PRO A 64 20.94 32.23 5.52
C PRO A 64 20.09 32.32 4.25
N ARG A 65 20.74 32.36 3.08
CA ARG A 65 20.03 32.46 1.79
C ARG A 65 18.97 31.35 1.70
N PRO A 66 17.77 31.66 1.17
CA PRO A 66 16.73 30.66 1.02
C PRO A 66 17.25 29.49 0.18
N GLN A 67 16.87 28.28 0.57
CA GLN A 67 17.19 27.08 -0.20
C GLN A 67 16.67 27.25 -1.63
N GLN A 68 17.47 26.86 -2.62
CA GLN A 68 17.07 26.89 -4.02
C GLN A 68 15.73 26.16 -4.16
N ALA A 69 14.81 26.73 -4.95
CA ALA A 69 13.50 26.14 -5.16
C ALA A 69 13.68 24.70 -5.64
N ALA A 70 12.97 23.75 -5.00
CA ALA A 70 12.95 22.34 -5.37
C ALA A 70 12.37 22.08 -6.79
N SER A 71 12.22 23.12 -7.60
CA SER A 71 11.84 23.07 -9.01
C SER A 71 12.96 22.53 -9.91
N GLU A 72 14.21 22.51 -9.45
CA GLU A 72 15.24 21.72 -10.12
C GLU A 72 14.95 20.24 -9.85
N ARG A 73 14.30 19.61 -10.84
CA ARG A 73 13.99 18.18 -10.84
C ARG A 73 15.22 17.39 -10.42
N ASN A 74 15.13 16.76 -9.25
CA ASN A 74 16.14 15.82 -8.80
C ASN A 74 16.21 14.65 -9.80
N ALA A 75 17.38 14.46 -10.42
CA ALA A 75 17.62 13.46 -11.47
C ALA A 75 17.41 12.00 -11.00
N ALA A 76 17.31 11.76 -9.69
CA ALA A 76 17.06 10.45 -9.11
C ALA A 76 15.58 10.02 -9.10
N TRP A 77 14.64 10.93 -9.42
CA TRP A 77 13.21 10.60 -9.44
C TRP A 77 12.77 10.07 -10.82
N PRO A 78 11.96 8.99 -10.87
CA PRO A 78 11.37 8.51 -12.11
C PRO A 78 10.57 9.60 -12.82
N ASN A 79 10.57 9.55 -14.15
CA ASN A 79 9.78 10.47 -14.95
C ASN A 79 8.29 10.16 -14.79
N ASP A 80 7.54 11.14 -14.30
CA ASP A 80 6.08 11.09 -14.25
C ASP A 80 5.48 10.98 -15.67
N PRO A 81 4.70 9.91 -15.97
CA PRO A 81 4.09 9.71 -17.27
C PRO A 81 3.05 10.78 -17.63
N ASP A 82 2.37 11.38 -16.65
CA ASP A 82 1.35 12.40 -16.91
C ASP A 82 1.98 13.72 -17.37
N VAL A 83 3.16 14.06 -16.82
CA VAL A 83 3.93 15.23 -17.25
C VAL A 83 4.52 15.01 -18.64
N GLN A 84 4.95 13.78 -18.96
CA GLN A 84 5.41 13.45 -20.32
C GLN A 84 4.26 13.56 -21.32
N ARG A 85 3.10 12.95 -21.03
CA ARG A 85 1.91 13.05 -21.88
C ARG A 85 1.53 14.51 -22.15
N ARG A 86 1.54 15.37 -21.13
CA ARG A 86 1.25 16.81 -21.29
C ARG A 86 2.26 17.52 -22.19
N LYS A 87 3.54 17.15 -22.12
CA LYS A 87 4.59 17.70 -23.00
C LYS A 87 4.43 17.22 -24.44
N ASP A 88 4.11 15.94 -24.63
CA ASP A 88 3.88 15.34 -25.94
C ASP A 88 2.62 15.94 -26.62
N GLU A 89 1.57 16.21 -25.84
CA GLU A 89 0.36 16.91 -26.30
C GLU A 89 0.66 18.38 -26.67
N ALA A 90 1.48 19.06 -25.87
CA ALA A 90 1.86 20.45 -26.12
C ALA A 90 2.81 20.61 -27.32
N ASN A 91 3.56 19.56 -27.66
CA ASN A 91 4.53 19.57 -28.75
C ASN A 91 4.39 18.30 -29.60
N PRO A 92 3.32 18.21 -30.40
CA PRO A 92 3.07 17.02 -31.22
C PRO A 92 4.21 16.85 -32.21
N ALA A 93 4.93 15.73 -32.11
CA ALA A 93 6.00 15.43 -33.05
C ALA A 93 5.42 15.39 -34.48
N PRO A 94 6.07 16.03 -35.47
CA PRO A 94 5.62 15.94 -36.85
C PRO A 94 5.61 14.47 -37.27
N TYR A 95 4.59 14.07 -38.03
CA TYR A 95 4.47 12.70 -38.52
C TYR A 95 5.73 12.31 -39.28
N VAL A 96 6.51 11.38 -38.71
CA VAL A 96 7.66 10.77 -39.38
C VAL A 96 7.20 9.42 -39.92
N PRO A 97 7.23 9.22 -41.26
CA PRO A 97 6.97 7.90 -41.82
C PRO A 97 7.93 6.88 -41.21
N ALA A 98 7.40 5.72 -40.82
CA ALA A 98 8.22 4.63 -40.26
C ALA A 98 9.42 4.35 -41.15
N LEU A 99 10.60 4.16 -40.53
CA LEU A 99 11.84 3.78 -41.22
C LEU A 99 11.58 2.49 -42.02
N GLY A 100 11.57 2.60 -43.36
CA GLY A 100 11.15 1.54 -44.29
C GLY A 100 10.12 2.01 -45.32
N VAL A 101 9.26 2.98 -44.97
CA VAL A 101 8.26 3.54 -45.91
C VAL A 101 8.88 4.51 -46.91
N ARG A 102 10.00 5.16 -46.54
CA ARG A 102 10.72 6.10 -47.43
C ARG A 102 11.30 5.45 -48.69
N ASN A 103 11.52 4.13 -48.65
CA ASN A 103 12.06 3.36 -49.78
C ASN A 103 10.98 2.68 -50.61
N ASN A 104 9.71 2.80 -50.23
CA ASN A 104 8.63 2.37 -51.11
C ASN A 104 8.33 3.51 -52.08
N PRO A 105 8.46 3.30 -53.40
CA PRO A 105 7.98 4.29 -54.36
C PRO A 105 6.49 4.50 -54.10
N MET A 106 6.09 5.75 -53.83
CA MET A 106 4.68 6.11 -53.76
C MET A 106 4.06 5.79 -55.13
N MET A 107 3.18 4.78 -55.19
CA MET A 107 2.51 4.42 -56.44
C MET A 107 1.69 5.60 -56.94
N SER A 108 1.79 5.89 -58.24
CA SER A 108 0.94 6.91 -58.85
C SER A 108 -0.54 6.51 -58.78
N PRO A 109 -1.49 7.45 -58.72
CA PRO A 109 -2.92 7.14 -58.78
C PRO A 109 -3.31 6.27 -59.99
N GLN A 110 -2.56 6.38 -61.09
CA GLN A 110 -2.72 5.58 -62.29
C GLN A 110 -2.27 4.11 -62.08
N GLU A 111 -1.16 3.87 -61.39
CA GLU A 111 -0.72 2.51 -61.02
C GLU A 111 -1.68 1.82 -60.07
N VAL A 112 -2.21 2.55 -59.09
CA VAL A 112 -3.24 2.04 -58.16
C VAL A 112 -4.50 1.62 -58.92
N ARG A 113 -4.92 2.42 -59.93
CA ARG A 113 -6.07 2.10 -60.78
C ARG A 113 -5.82 0.88 -61.66
N ARG A 114 -4.60 0.71 -62.18
CA ARG A 114 -4.22 -0.43 -63.03
C ARG A 114 -4.28 -1.77 -62.29
N GLY A 115 -3.98 -1.79 -60.99
CA GLY A 115 -4.07 -2.99 -60.14
C GLY A 115 -5.47 -3.31 -59.62
N ARG A 116 -6.46 -2.41 -59.81
CA ARG A 116 -7.83 -2.59 -59.31
C ARG A 116 -8.59 -3.54 -60.22
N THR A 117 -8.61 -4.82 -59.87
CA THR A 117 -9.51 -5.80 -60.51
C THR A 117 -10.90 -5.75 -59.87
N THR A 118 -11.93 -6.12 -60.61
CA THR A 118 -13.33 -6.21 -60.13
C THR A 118 -13.58 -7.43 -59.23
N ARG A 119 -12.59 -8.30 -59.09
CA ARG A 119 -12.65 -9.49 -58.25
C ARG A 119 -12.25 -9.09 -56.83
N PRO A 120 -13.02 -9.48 -55.79
CA PRO A 120 -12.56 -9.27 -54.42
C PRO A 120 -11.20 -9.94 -54.28
N SER A 121 -10.19 -9.19 -53.81
CA SER A 121 -8.89 -9.79 -53.53
C SER A 121 -9.12 -10.81 -52.42
N GLU A 122 -8.94 -12.08 -52.75
CA GLU A 122 -8.88 -13.12 -51.74
C GLU A 122 -7.58 -12.87 -50.97
N GLY A 123 -7.70 -12.15 -49.85
CA GLY A 123 -6.58 -11.95 -48.94
C GLY A 123 -6.00 -13.30 -48.52
N PRO A 124 -4.76 -13.32 -48.01
CA PRO A 124 -4.15 -14.56 -47.53
C PRO A 124 -5.15 -15.28 -46.60
N ARG A 125 -5.53 -16.50 -46.98
CA ARG A 125 -6.41 -17.35 -46.17
C ARG A 125 -5.61 -17.79 -44.95
N PHE A 126 -5.72 -17.05 -43.86
CA PHE A 126 -5.18 -17.47 -42.58
C PHE A 126 -5.96 -18.71 -42.13
N THR A 127 -5.27 -19.83 -41.94
CA THR A 127 -5.86 -20.98 -41.24
C THR A 127 -6.14 -20.56 -39.78
N GLU A 128 -7.10 -21.20 -39.11
CA GLU A 128 -7.43 -20.88 -37.71
C GLU A 128 -6.22 -20.93 -36.77
N GLU A 129 -5.25 -21.78 -37.11
CA GLU A 129 -3.95 -21.96 -36.43
C GLU A 129 -2.99 -20.78 -36.61
N GLN A 130 -3.16 -19.95 -37.64
CA GLN A 130 -2.33 -18.76 -37.90
C GLN A 130 -2.99 -17.47 -37.39
N ASN A 131 -4.19 -17.56 -36.80
CA ASN A 131 -4.89 -16.40 -36.30
C ASN A 131 -4.30 -15.94 -34.97
N ASN A 132 -3.66 -14.75 -34.99
CA ASN A 132 -3.13 -14.08 -33.79
C ASN A 132 -4.19 -14.00 -32.66
N TYR A 133 -5.45 -13.76 -33.04
CA TYR A 133 -6.55 -13.69 -32.10
C TYR A 133 -6.72 -15.00 -31.32
N ASN A 134 -6.73 -16.14 -31.99
CA ASN A 134 -6.92 -17.45 -31.35
C ASN A 134 -5.71 -17.87 -30.51
N ASN A 135 -4.50 -17.61 -30.99
CA ASN A 135 -3.29 -18.07 -30.31
C ASN A 135 -2.84 -17.16 -29.16
N GLN A 136 -2.98 -15.84 -29.32
CA GLN A 136 -2.44 -14.87 -28.36
C GLN A 136 -3.54 -14.18 -27.55
N ILE A 137 -4.61 -13.72 -28.21
CA ILE A 137 -5.60 -12.85 -27.56
C ILE A 137 -6.66 -13.67 -26.80
N GLN A 138 -7.13 -14.78 -27.36
CA GLN A 138 -8.18 -15.63 -26.78
C GLN A 138 -7.78 -16.19 -25.41
N PRO A 139 -6.59 -16.79 -25.21
CA PRO A 139 -6.22 -17.32 -23.90
C PRO A 139 -6.14 -16.23 -22.83
N ILE A 140 -5.62 -15.04 -23.18
CA ILE A 140 -5.55 -13.90 -22.26
C ILE A 140 -6.95 -13.42 -21.86
N ARG A 141 -7.88 -13.34 -22.83
CA ARG A 141 -9.26 -12.94 -22.57
C ARG A 141 -9.97 -13.94 -21.66
N ILE A 142 -9.82 -15.24 -21.94
CA ILE A 142 -10.39 -16.31 -21.11
C ILE A 142 -9.81 -16.26 -19.70
N GLY A 143 -8.49 -16.12 -19.55
CA GLY A 143 -7.84 -15.99 -18.25
C GLY A 143 -8.34 -14.78 -17.45
N ARG A 144 -8.51 -13.63 -18.11
CA ARG A 144 -9.08 -12.42 -17.51
C ARG A 144 -10.53 -12.63 -17.06
N GLU A 145 -11.35 -13.27 -17.89
CA GLU A 145 -12.76 -13.54 -17.58
C GLU A 145 -12.91 -14.53 -16.43
N LEU A 146 -12.11 -15.60 -16.41
CA LEU A 146 -12.07 -16.55 -15.31
C LEU A 146 -11.66 -15.89 -14.00
N ALA A 147 -10.62 -15.06 -14.01
CA ALA A 147 -10.20 -14.30 -12.83
C ALA A 147 -11.30 -13.33 -12.35
N ALA A 148 -11.97 -12.65 -13.27
CA ALA A 148 -13.10 -11.77 -12.93
C ALA A 148 -14.26 -12.55 -12.30
N ARG A 149 -14.61 -13.73 -12.84
CA ARG A 149 -15.64 -14.59 -12.27
C ARG A 149 -15.26 -15.09 -10.87
N GLN A 150 -14.01 -15.50 -10.67
CA GLN A 150 -13.53 -15.91 -9.35
C GLN A 150 -13.67 -14.79 -8.32
N ASN A 151 -13.25 -13.56 -8.69
CA ASN A 151 -13.39 -12.40 -7.82
C ASN A 151 -14.85 -12.08 -7.47
N GLN A 152 -15.77 -12.23 -8.42
CA GLN A 152 -17.21 -12.06 -8.16
C GLN A 152 -17.76 -13.13 -7.22
N ILE A 153 -17.35 -14.39 -7.39
CA ILE A 153 -17.72 -15.48 -6.47
C ILE A 153 -17.21 -15.18 -5.06
N ASP A 154 -15.98 -14.69 -4.92
CA ASP A 154 -15.38 -14.35 -3.63
C ASP A 154 -16.10 -13.16 -2.95
N GLN A 155 -16.52 -12.16 -3.73
CA GLN A 155 -17.35 -11.06 -3.22
C GLN A 155 -18.72 -11.54 -2.76
N ASN A 156 -19.38 -12.41 -3.54
CA ASN A 156 -20.71 -12.94 -3.20
C ASN A 156 -20.66 -13.91 -2.00
N ALA A 157 -19.57 -14.65 -1.83
CA ALA A 157 -19.36 -15.55 -0.70
C ALA A 157 -18.99 -14.82 0.60
N THR A 158 -18.63 -13.54 0.53
CA THR A 158 -18.30 -12.75 1.72
C THR A 158 -19.59 -12.35 2.43
N LEU A 159 -19.91 -13.04 3.52
CA LEU A 159 -21.00 -12.66 4.41
C LEU A 159 -20.62 -11.43 5.24
N TYR A 160 -21.57 -10.53 5.43
CA TYR A 160 -21.35 -9.33 6.21
C TYR A 160 -21.14 -9.67 7.69
N GLY A 161 -19.99 -9.29 8.26
CA GLY A 161 -19.62 -9.56 9.66
C GLY A 161 -18.80 -10.85 9.86
N GLU A 162 -18.65 -11.68 8.83
CA GLU A 162 -17.75 -12.84 8.85
C GLU A 162 -16.45 -12.53 8.10
N GLU A 163 -15.33 -13.07 8.58
CA GLU A 163 -14.04 -12.89 7.94
C GLU A 163 -13.84 -13.91 6.80
N PRO A 164 -13.51 -13.45 5.58
CA PRO A 164 -13.17 -14.36 4.49
C PRO A 164 -11.96 -15.24 4.83
N PRO A 165 -11.95 -16.52 4.44
CA PRO A 165 -10.81 -17.41 4.69
C PRO A 165 -9.57 -16.90 3.96
N ARG A 166 -8.42 -16.96 4.63
CA ARG A 166 -7.13 -16.58 4.06
C ARG A 166 -6.73 -17.54 2.93
N ARG A 167 -6.44 -17.01 1.74
CA ARG A 167 -6.04 -17.78 0.55
C ARG A 167 -4.61 -17.52 0.12
N THR A 168 -4.07 -16.33 0.35
CA THR A 168 -2.71 -15.97 -0.08
C THR A 168 -1.87 -15.38 1.06
N LEU A 169 -0.56 -15.38 0.88
CA LEU A 169 0.40 -14.87 1.87
C LEU A 169 0.35 -13.35 2.03
N THR A 170 -0.14 -12.64 1.00
CA THR A 170 -0.34 -11.19 1.01
C THR A 170 -1.59 -10.77 1.77
N GLU A 171 -2.52 -11.70 2.02
CA GLU A 171 -3.68 -11.43 2.86
C GLU A 171 -3.30 -11.45 4.34
N PRO A 172 -3.93 -10.57 5.14
CA PRO A 172 -3.67 -10.53 6.58
C PRO A 172 -4.02 -11.88 7.22
N PRO A 173 -3.39 -12.20 8.37
CA PRO A 173 -3.74 -13.38 9.15
C PRO A 173 -5.22 -13.38 9.55
N THR A 174 -5.77 -14.55 9.82
CA THR A 174 -7.13 -14.71 10.34
C THR A 174 -7.30 -13.92 11.65
N GLY A 175 -8.38 -13.18 11.76
CA GLY A 175 -8.80 -12.33 12.87
C GLY A 175 -8.69 -10.83 12.57
N TYR A 176 -7.94 -10.45 11.53
CA TYR A 176 -7.59 -9.05 11.26
C TYR A 176 -8.58 -8.34 10.35
N ARG A 177 -9.39 -9.07 9.58
CA ARG A 177 -10.45 -8.47 8.74
C ARG A 177 -11.78 -8.33 9.48
N ARG A 178 -11.90 -8.84 10.71
CA ARG A 178 -13.09 -8.69 11.54
C ARG A 178 -13.05 -7.34 12.28
N PRO A 179 -14.08 -6.49 12.17
CA PRO A 179 -14.15 -5.28 12.97
C PRO A 179 -14.28 -5.60 14.46
N ALA A 180 -13.85 -4.66 15.32
CA ALA A 180 -13.98 -4.80 16.76
C ALA A 180 -15.44 -5.06 17.16
N ALA A 181 -15.67 -5.85 18.23
CA ALA A 181 -17.01 -6.21 18.69
C ALA A 181 -17.89 -4.98 19.04
N THR A 182 -17.27 -3.83 19.32
CA THR A 182 -17.91 -2.56 19.66
C THR A 182 -18.11 -1.63 18.45
N ALA A 183 -17.62 -2.00 17.27
CA ALA A 183 -17.80 -1.19 16.07
C ALA A 183 -19.27 -1.27 15.61
N ALA A 184 -19.87 -0.11 15.32
CA ALA A 184 -21.23 -0.05 14.81
C ALA A 184 -21.28 -0.69 13.41
N PHE A 185 -22.01 -1.80 13.29
CA PHE A 185 -22.39 -2.36 12.00
C PHE A 185 -23.54 -1.53 11.45
N GLY A 186 -23.43 -1.04 10.21
CA GLY A 186 -24.54 -0.36 9.54
C GLY A 186 -25.80 -1.25 9.50
N PRO A 187 -27.01 -0.67 9.45
CA PRO A 187 -28.30 -1.35 9.73
C PRO A 187 -28.76 -2.39 8.69
N GLY A 188 -27.86 -2.99 7.92
CA GLY A 188 -28.19 -4.00 6.92
C GLY A 188 -27.62 -5.38 7.25
N VAL A 189 -28.40 -6.41 6.88
CA VAL A 189 -27.91 -7.78 6.65
C VAL A 189 -26.84 -7.80 5.54
N SER A 190 -26.75 -6.71 4.75
CA SER A 190 -25.66 -6.38 3.86
C SER A 190 -25.02 -5.06 4.28
N GLY A 191 -23.75 -4.85 3.90
CA GLY A 191 -23.04 -3.59 4.14
C GLY A 191 -23.78 -2.35 3.61
N PRO A 192 -23.30 -1.15 3.97
CA PRO A 192 -23.91 0.11 3.56
C PRO A 192 -24.12 0.13 2.04
N LYS A 193 -25.38 0.08 1.63
CA LYS A 193 -25.78 0.12 0.23
C LYS A 193 -25.83 1.58 -0.19
N GLU A 194 -25.11 1.95 -1.25
CA GLU A 194 -25.23 3.27 -1.84
C GLU A 194 -26.70 3.53 -2.21
N ASP A 195 -27.24 4.64 -1.73
CA ASP A 195 -28.59 5.06 -2.05
C ASP A 195 -28.65 5.49 -3.53
N THR A 196 -29.05 4.56 -4.39
CA THR A 196 -29.19 4.80 -5.83
C THR A 196 -30.42 5.64 -6.18
N GLN A 197 -31.25 6.00 -5.19
CA GLN A 197 -32.42 6.86 -5.33
C GLN A 197 -32.18 8.27 -4.78
N ALA A 198 -31.02 8.56 -4.19
CA ALA A 198 -30.69 9.89 -3.69
C ALA A 198 -30.75 10.92 -4.83
N THR A 199 -31.66 11.89 -4.69
CA THR A 199 -31.89 12.97 -5.65
C THR A 199 -30.58 13.72 -5.89
N GLY A 200 -30.10 13.71 -7.14
CA GLY A 200 -28.82 14.31 -7.54
C GLY A 200 -27.85 13.32 -8.19
N GLN A 201 -27.64 12.10 -7.67
CA GLN A 201 -26.61 11.22 -8.24
C GLN A 201 -26.99 10.63 -9.60
N ARG A 202 -28.26 10.27 -9.79
CA ARG A 202 -28.78 9.83 -11.11
C ARG A 202 -28.65 10.91 -12.18
N GLU A 203 -28.78 12.17 -11.80
CA GLU A 203 -28.74 13.33 -12.70
C GLU A 203 -27.31 13.53 -13.24
N PHE A 204 -26.28 13.38 -12.40
CA PHE A 204 -24.88 13.47 -12.83
C PHE A 204 -24.44 12.30 -13.72
N VAL A 205 -24.93 11.08 -13.47
CA VAL A 205 -24.48 9.89 -14.20
C VAL A 205 -25.24 9.69 -15.52
N THR A 206 -26.53 10.01 -15.58
CA THR A 206 -27.38 9.71 -16.74
C THR A 206 -27.84 10.93 -17.53
N GLY A 207 -27.58 12.15 -17.03
CA GLY A 207 -27.97 13.40 -17.68
C GLY A 207 -29.49 13.60 -17.83
N ARG A 208 -30.31 12.76 -17.16
CA ARG A 208 -31.77 12.88 -17.15
C ARG A 208 -32.24 13.38 -15.79
N GLY A 209 -33.14 14.36 -15.83
CA GLY A 209 -33.79 14.91 -14.64
C GLY A 209 -34.63 13.89 -13.89
N PRO A 210 -35.06 14.22 -12.66
CA PRO A 210 -35.78 13.30 -11.79
C PRO A 210 -37.12 12.91 -12.41
N VAL A 211 -37.44 11.61 -12.39
CA VAL A 211 -38.78 11.11 -12.72
C VAL A 211 -39.66 11.41 -11.52
N MET A 212 -40.48 12.45 -11.63
CA MET A 212 -41.51 12.72 -10.63
C MET A 212 -42.58 11.62 -10.72
N GLN A 213 -42.91 11.00 -9.58
CA GLN A 213 -44.08 10.16 -9.43
C GLN A 213 -45.31 11.03 -9.17
#